data_AF-A0AAV9MA39-F1
#
_entry.id   AF-A0AAV9MA39-F1
#
_cell.length_a   1.000
_cell.length_b   1.000
_cell.length_c   1.000
_cell.angle_alpha   90.00
_cell.angle_beta   90.00
_cell.angle_gamma   90.00
#
_symmetry.space_group_name_H-M   'P 1'
#
loop_
_entity.id
_entity.type
_entity.pdbx_description
1 polymer ?
#
loop_
_entity_poly.entity_id
_entity_poly.type
_entity_poly.pdbx_seq_one_letter_code
_entity_poly.pdbx_strand_id
1 'polypeptide(L)'
;MIYAKCSVEERIELWNDLYFISDHYSEPWIVGGDFNVILGSDEKIGGLPVYIQGYEDFAFCINSFLINRKLHDLVGNIELQHLERTRSDHAPLLVTCGGLVQNCIKPFRFLKF
;
A
#
# COMPACT_ATOMS: atom_id res chain seq x y z
N MET A 1 0.20 5.60 7.03
CA MET A 1 -0.81 5.79 5.98
C MET A 1 -0.29 6.87 5.05
N ILE A 2 -0.19 6.58 3.75
CA ILE A 2 0.38 7.47 2.72
C ILE A 2 -0.73 8.03 1.84
N TYR A 3 -0.57 9.27 1.39
CA TYR A 3 -1.35 9.86 0.31
C TYR A 3 -0.38 10.54 -0.65
N ALA A 4 -0.05 9.87 -1.74
CA ALA A 4 0.94 10.35 -2.71
C ALA A 4 0.32 11.39 -3.65
N LYS A 5 1.19 12.19 -4.27
CA LYS A 5 0.78 13.20 -5.26
C LYS A 5 0.47 12.59 -6.62
N CYS A 6 -0.31 13.29 -7.43
CA CYS A 6 -0.74 12.81 -8.75
C CYS A 6 0.33 12.95 -9.84
N SER A 7 1.30 13.86 -9.67
CA SER A 7 2.41 14.04 -10.62
C SER A 7 3.56 13.05 -10.35
N VAL A 8 4.33 12.71 -11.39
CA VAL A 8 5.48 11.78 -11.23
C VAL A 8 6.59 12.47 -10.44
N GLU A 9 6.85 13.74 -10.77
CA GLU A 9 7.94 14.54 -10.21
C GLU A 9 7.81 14.67 -8.69
N GLU A 10 6.60 14.94 -8.19
CA GLU A 10 6.35 15.07 -6.75
C GLU A 10 6.38 13.71 -6.02
N ARG A 11 6.21 12.58 -6.73
CA ARG A 11 6.29 11.25 -6.12
C ARG A 11 7.72 10.77 -5.92
N ILE A 12 8.69 11.29 -6.66
CA ILE A 12 10.10 10.89 -6.54
C ILE A 12 10.61 11.10 -5.11
N GLU A 13 10.26 12.21 -4.48
CA GLU A 13 10.64 12.49 -3.08
C GLU A 13 10.07 11.43 -2.13
N LEU A 14 8.79 11.09 -2.30
CA LEU A 14 8.13 10.05 -1.51
C LEU A 14 8.80 8.68 -1.69
N TRP A 15 9.21 8.33 -2.91
CA TRP A 15 9.91 7.07 -3.18
C TRP A 15 11.27 7.00 -2.51
N ASN A 16 12.01 8.11 -2.52
CA ASN A 16 13.29 8.21 -1.83
C ASN A 16 13.14 8.06 -0.30
N ASP A 17 12.10 8.67 0.28
CA ASP A 17 11.80 8.53 1.70
C ASP A 17 11.44 7.08 2.06
N LEU A 18 10.63 6.41 1.25
CA LEU A 18 10.28 5.01 1.45
C LEU A 18 11.50 4.09 1.34
N TYR A 19 12.39 4.36 0.37
CA TYR A 19 13.65 3.66 0.25
C TYR A 19 14.51 3.83 1.51
N PHE A 20 14.67 5.07 1.98
CA PHE A 20 15.43 5.36 3.20
C PHE A 20 14.86 4.61 4.41
N ILE A 21 13.54 4.64 4.59
CA ILE A 21 12.87 3.90 5.67
C ILE A 21 13.15 2.40 5.56
N SER A 22 13.08 1.85 4.34
CA SER A 22 13.29 0.42 4.12
C SER A 22 14.72 -0.04 4.43
N ASP A 23 15.71 0.83 4.18
CA ASP A 23 17.12 0.56 4.43
C ASP A 23 17.49 0.74 5.91
N HIS A 24 16.90 1.73 6.58
CA HIS A 24 17.31 2.11 7.94
C HIS A 24 16.54 1.38 9.04
N TYR A 25 15.28 0.98 8.81
CA TYR A 25 14.45 0.36 9.83
C TYR A 25 14.34 -1.14 9.64
N SER A 26 14.72 -1.87 10.69
CA SER A 26 14.72 -3.33 10.67
C SER A 26 13.51 -3.92 11.37
N GLU A 27 12.68 -3.15 12.06
CA GLU A 27 11.49 -3.63 12.77
C GLU A 27 10.38 -4.01 11.78
N PRO A 28 9.46 -4.92 12.10
CA PRO A 28 8.39 -5.31 11.18
C PRO A 28 7.50 -4.09 10.85
N TRP A 29 7.37 -3.76 9.57
CA TRP A 29 6.56 -2.63 9.11
C TRP A 29 5.83 -2.93 7.80
N ILE A 30 4.70 -2.24 7.61
CA ILE A 30 3.90 -2.22 6.38
C ILE A 30 3.62 -0.78 5.99
N VAL A 31 3.73 -0.50 4.71
CA VAL A 31 3.30 0.76 4.11
C VAL A 31 1.96 0.53 3.42
N GLY A 32 0.98 1.36 3.74
CA GLY A 32 -0.34 1.36 3.11
C GLY A 32 -0.84 2.78 2.93
N GLY A 33 -1.62 3.00 1.88
CA GLY A 33 -2.09 4.33 1.51
C GLY A 33 -2.66 4.39 0.10
N ASP A 34 -3.01 5.59 -0.31
CA ASP A 34 -3.33 5.92 -1.69
C ASP A 34 -2.07 6.46 -2.36
N PHE A 35 -1.60 5.75 -3.38
CA PHE A 35 -0.39 6.13 -4.10
C PHE A 35 -0.68 6.93 -5.37
N ASN A 36 -1.94 7.14 -5.76
CA ASN A 36 -2.32 7.84 -6.98
C ASN A 36 -1.58 7.33 -8.25
N VAL A 37 -1.25 6.03 -8.28
CA VAL A 37 -0.66 5.36 -9.44
C VAL A 37 -1.55 4.20 -9.87
N ILE A 38 -1.77 4.11 -11.17
CA ILE A 38 -2.52 3.05 -11.83
C ILE A 38 -1.52 1.94 -12.21
N LEU A 39 -1.69 0.74 -11.66
CA LEU A 39 -0.81 -0.41 -11.87
C LEU A 39 -1.15 -1.23 -13.11
N GLY A 40 -2.36 -1.06 -13.66
CA GLY A 40 -2.78 -1.74 -14.87
C GLY A 40 -3.87 -0.98 -15.59
N SER A 41 -4.00 -1.22 -16.90
CA SER A 41 -5.10 -0.65 -17.68
C SER A 41 -6.47 -1.00 -17.12
N ASP A 42 -6.59 -2.14 -16.43
CA ASP A 42 -7.84 -2.66 -15.88
C ASP A 42 -8.33 -1.88 -14.65
N GLU A 43 -7.45 -1.12 -13.99
CA GLU A 43 -7.83 -0.20 -12.90
C GLU A 43 -8.42 1.11 -13.45
N LYS A 44 -8.23 1.39 -14.74
CA LYS A 44 -8.67 2.64 -15.37
C LYS A 44 -10.00 2.43 -16.10
N ILE A 45 -11.06 3.08 -15.61
CA ILE A 45 -12.35 3.12 -16.29
C ILE A 45 -12.45 4.43 -17.08
N GLY A 46 -12.12 4.38 -18.38
CA GLY A 46 -12.17 5.52 -19.31
C GLY A 46 -11.00 6.52 -19.23
N GLY A 47 -10.97 7.52 -20.11
CA GLY A 47 -9.93 8.56 -20.16
C GLY A 47 -8.74 8.26 -21.09
N LEU A 48 -7.68 9.09 -21.01
CA LEU A 48 -6.48 9.01 -21.86
C LEU A 48 -5.68 7.70 -21.65
N PRO A 49 -4.85 7.24 -22.61
CA PRO A 49 -3.97 6.09 -22.44
C PRO A 49 -3.11 6.20 -21.17
N VAL A 50 -2.87 5.07 -20.49
CA VAL A 50 -1.99 5.02 -19.31
C VAL A 50 -0.55 5.28 -19.76
N TYR A 51 0.10 6.29 -19.19
CA TYR A 51 1.51 6.59 -19.45
C TYR A 51 2.40 5.60 -18.68
N ILE A 52 3.17 4.79 -19.42
CA ILE A 52 3.94 3.64 -18.91
C ILE A 52 5.13 4.07 -18.04
N GLN A 53 5.63 5.29 -18.18
CA GLN A 53 6.89 5.70 -17.54
C GLN A 53 6.79 5.87 -16.01
N GLY A 54 5.59 6.13 -15.45
CA GLY A 54 5.38 6.15 -13.99
C GLY A 54 5.09 4.77 -13.37
N TYR A 55 4.90 3.75 -14.19
CA TYR A 55 4.58 2.39 -13.77
C TYR A 55 5.83 1.63 -13.31
N GLU A 56 6.96 1.78 -14.01
CA GLU A 56 8.18 1.01 -13.69
C GLU A 56 8.76 1.41 -12.33
N ASP A 57 8.85 2.71 -12.05
CA ASP A 57 9.33 3.24 -10.77
C ASP A 57 8.43 2.80 -9.60
N PHE A 58 7.11 2.81 -9.82
CA PHE A 58 6.16 2.41 -8.78
C PHE A 58 6.09 0.90 -8.60
N ALA A 59 6.11 0.11 -9.66
CA ALA A 59 6.14 -1.35 -9.58
C ALA A 59 7.42 -1.83 -8.87
N PHE A 60 8.56 -1.19 -9.15
CA PHE A 60 9.79 -1.43 -8.40
C PHE A 60 9.65 -1.04 -6.93
N CYS A 61 9.08 0.14 -6.65
CA CYS A 61 8.85 0.62 -5.28
C CYS A 61 7.93 -0.31 -4.49
N ILE A 62 6.83 -0.77 -5.09
CA ILE A 62 5.88 -1.67 -4.43
C ILE A 62 6.50 -3.02 -4.12
N ASN A 63 7.13 -3.63 -5.12
CA ASN A 63 7.71 -4.97 -4.97
C ASN A 63 8.85 -4.99 -3.97
N SER A 64 9.49 -3.84 -3.75
CA SER A 64 10.67 -3.74 -2.88
C SER A 64 10.33 -3.23 -1.46
N PHE A 65 9.29 -2.41 -1.29
CA PHE A 65 9.13 -1.57 -0.08
C PHE A 65 7.72 -1.45 0.51
N LEU A 66 6.73 -2.29 0.15
CA LEU A 66 5.43 -2.26 0.86
C LEU A 66 5.44 -3.01 2.19
N ILE A 67 6.22 -4.08 2.27
CA ILE A 67 6.41 -4.87 3.48
C ILE A 67 7.88 -5.21 3.58
N ASN A 68 8.43 -5.21 4.80
CA ASN A 68 9.75 -5.80 4.98
C ASN A 68 9.66 -7.30 5.25
N ARG A 69 10.77 -8.01 4.97
CA ARG A 69 10.88 -9.47 5.15
C ARG A 69 10.49 -9.91 6.56
N LYS A 70 10.86 -9.14 7.60
CA LYS A 70 10.53 -9.48 8.98
C LYS A 70 9.04 -9.44 9.27
N LEU A 71 8.28 -8.50 8.70
CA LEU A 71 6.83 -8.54 8.81
C LEU A 71 6.28 -9.76 8.09
N HIS A 72 6.71 -10.02 6.85
CA HIS A 72 6.30 -11.19 6.07
C HIS A 72 6.53 -12.50 6.84
N ASP A 73 7.72 -12.67 7.43
CA ASP A 73 8.07 -13.85 8.22
C ASP A 73 7.22 -13.97 9.51
N LEU A 74 6.81 -12.84 10.10
CA LEU A 74 5.96 -12.80 11.30
C LEU A 74 4.50 -13.13 11.00
N VAL A 75 3.96 -12.58 9.92
CA VAL A 75 2.54 -12.69 9.57
C VAL A 75 2.24 -13.88 8.66
N GLY A 76 3.25 -14.48 8.06
CA GLY A 76 3.10 -15.54 7.07
C GLY A 76 2.33 -15.03 5.85
N ASN A 77 1.03 -15.31 5.80
CA ASN A 77 0.18 -14.91 4.69
C ASN A 77 -0.44 -13.53 4.91
N ILE A 78 -0.41 -12.70 3.87
CA ILE A 78 -1.14 -11.43 3.81
C ILE A 78 -2.20 -11.56 2.73
N GLU A 79 -3.46 -11.37 3.10
CA GLU A 79 -4.61 -11.36 2.20
C GLU A 79 -5.14 -9.93 2.08
N LEU A 80 -5.43 -9.51 0.84
CA LEU A 80 -5.99 -8.20 0.53
C LEU A 80 -7.40 -8.37 -0.03
N GLN A 81 -8.38 -7.70 0.58
CA GLN A 81 -9.76 -7.70 0.12
C GLN A 81 -10.23 -6.27 -0.14
N HIS A 82 -10.77 -6.01 -1.32
CA HIS A 82 -11.50 -4.77 -1.61
C HIS A 82 -12.87 -4.82 -0.93
N LEU A 83 -13.19 -3.78 -0.16
CA LEU A 83 -14.51 -3.60 0.43
C LEU A 83 -15.41 -2.80 -0.52
N GLU A 84 -16.71 -2.94 -0.32
CA GLU A 84 -17.72 -2.21 -1.09
C GLU A 84 -17.48 -0.70 -1.04
N ARG A 85 -17.52 -0.07 -2.21
CA ARG A 85 -17.50 1.39 -2.33
C ARG A 85 -18.76 1.93 -1.68
N THR A 86 -18.60 2.95 -0.85
CA THR A 86 -19.74 3.61 -0.19
C THR A 86 -20.01 4.96 -0.85
N ARG A 87 -19.60 6.06 -0.21
CA ARG A 87 -19.84 7.44 -0.68
C ARG A 87 -18.59 8.11 -1.26
N SER A 88 -17.43 7.44 -1.23
CA SER A 88 -16.19 7.88 -1.86
C SER A 88 -15.99 7.13 -3.17
N ASP A 89 -15.34 7.79 -4.12
CA ASP A 89 -14.75 7.19 -5.31
C ASP A 89 -13.60 6.22 -4.99
N HIS A 90 -13.03 6.24 -3.79
CA HIS A 90 -12.10 5.23 -3.31
C HIS A 90 -12.82 4.05 -2.62
N ALA A 91 -12.32 2.84 -2.85
CA ALA A 91 -12.76 1.61 -2.16
C ALA A 91 -11.81 1.31 -0.99
N PRO A 92 -12.30 1.10 0.23
CA PRO A 92 -11.45 0.68 1.34
C PRO A 92 -10.82 -0.70 1.07
N LEU A 93 -9.56 -0.87 1.47
CA LEU A 93 -8.86 -2.17 1.45
C LEU A 93 -8.81 -2.76 2.87
N LEU A 94 -9.20 -4.03 2.99
CA LEU A 94 -9.00 -4.83 4.18
C LEU A 94 -7.75 -5.69 4.02
N VAL A 95 -6.78 -5.49 4.91
CA VAL A 95 -5.55 -6.30 4.98
C VAL A 95 -5.71 -7.31 6.11
N THR A 96 -5.64 -8.60 5.81
CA THR A 96 -5.70 -9.68 6.79
C THR A 96 -4.35 -10.39 6.83
N CYS A 97 -3.82 -10.58 8.05
CA CYS A 97 -2.53 -11.21 8.28
C CYS A 97 -2.75 -12.55 9.00
N GLY A 98 -2.28 -13.65 8.42
CA GLY A 98 -2.54 -15.03 8.86
C GLY A 98 -1.60 -15.57 9.95
N GLY A 99 -0.78 -14.72 10.57
CA GLY A 99 0.31 -15.14 11.44
C GLY A 99 -0.10 -15.47 12.87
N LEU A 100 0.86 -16.02 13.63
CA LEU A 100 0.82 -16.36 15.06
C LEU A 100 0.69 -15.12 15.98
N VAL A 101 -0.18 -14.17 15.65
CA VAL A 101 -0.44 -13.00 16.49
C VAL A 101 -1.33 -13.42 17.66
N GLN A 102 -0.75 -14.20 18.58
CA GLN A 102 -1.29 -14.32 19.93
C GLN A 102 -1.04 -12.99 20.64
N ASN A 103 -2.14 -12.33 21.03
CA ASN A 103 -2.19 -11.20 21.96
C ASN A 103 -1.55 -9.87 21.52
N CYS A 104 -1.79 -9.39 20.29
CA CYS A 104 -1.68 -7.96 20.03
C CYS A 104 -2.89 -7.21 20.61
N ILE A 105 -2.62 -6.22 21.47
CA ILE A 105 -3.60 -5.22 21.90
C ILE A 105 -4.10 -4.52 20.64
N LYS A 106 -5.39 -4.69 20.30
CA LYS A 106 -6.01 -3.99 19.17
C LYS A 106 -6.32 -2.56 19.63
N PRO A 107 -5.57 -1.54 19.20
CA PRO A 107 -5.70 -0.18 19.76
C PRO A 107 -6.98 0.51 19.27
N PHE A 108 -7.62 -0.03 18.24
CA PHE A 108 -8.89 0.47 17.71
C PHE A 108 -9.90 -0.68 17.55
N ARG A 109 -11.15 -0.41 17.90
CA ARG A 109 -12.31 -1.27 17.66
C ARG A 109 -13.34 -0.42 16.92
N PHE A 110 -13.71 -0.82 15.70
CA PHE A 110 -14.84 -0.20 15.01
C PHE A 110 -16.13 -0.61 15.71
N LEU A 111 -16.88 0.37 16.21
CA LEU A 111 -18.22 0.14 16.73
C LEU A 111 -19.15 -0.05 15.54
N LYS A 112 -19.82 -1.20 15.47
CA LYS A 112 -20.95 -1.39 14.55
C LYS A 112 -22.16 -0.72 15.20
N PHE A 113 -22.77 0.24 14.51
CA PHE A 113 -24.11 0.74 14.81
C PHE A 113 -25.12 -0.01 13.96
#